data_AF-A0A484X073-F1
#
_entry.id   AF-A0A484X073-F1
#
_cell.length_a   1.000
_cell.length_b   1.000
_cell.length_c   1.000
_cell.angle_alpha   90.00
_cell.angle_beta   90.00
_cell.angle_gamma   90.00
#
_symmetry.space_group_name_H-M   'P 1'
#
loop_
_entity.id
_entity.type
_entity.pdbx_description
1 polymer ?
#
loop_
_entity_poly.entity_id
_entity_poly.type
_entity_poly.pdbx_seq_one_letter_code
_entity_poly.pdbx_strand_id
1 'polypeptide(L)'
;MTQFNPVDHPHRRFNPLSGQWILVSPHRAKRPWQGAQETPAKQTLPQHDPDCFLCPGNTRVTGDKNPDYKGTFVFTNDFAALMTEHAGCAGKPRSADALRKRPRNQPRDLFLAGSQQNAAGAERGGA
;
A
#
# COMPACT_ATOMS: atom_id res chain seq x y z
N MET A 1 39.62 -4.88 25.60
CA MET A 1 38.57 -5.18 24.61
C MET A 1 37.56 -4.06 24.67
N THR A 2 37.25 -3.41 23.54
CA THR A 2 36.21 -2.38 23.50
C THR A 2 34.84 -3.03 23.68
N GLN A 3 34.04 -2.48 24.61
CA GLN A 3 32.70 -2.97 24.90
C GLN A 3 31.80 -2.75 23.67
N PHE A 4 30.92 -3.70 23.39
CA PHE A 4 29.94 -3.53 22.33
C PHE A 4 28.98 -2.37 22.65
N ASN A 5 28.96 -1.34 21.82
CA ASN A 5 27.98 -0.26 21.87
C ASN A 5 27.03 -0.37 20.66
N PRO A 6 25.75 -0.71 20.85
CA PRO A 6 24.79 -0.81 19.74
C PRO A 6 24.53 0.52 19.01
N VAL A 7 24.88 1.66 19.61
CA VAL A 7 24.73 2.99 18.98
C VAL A 7 25.76 3.20 17.88
N ASP A 8 26.96 2.66 18.02
CA ASP A 8 28.07 2.91 17.09
C ASP A 8 28.45 1.65 16.30
N HIS A 9 28.31 0.48 16.89
CA HIS A 9 28.74 -0.77 16.28
C HIS A 9 27.63 -1.41 15.43
N PRO A 10 27.95 -1.86 14.20
CA PRO A 10 27.01 -2.61 13.37
C PRO A 10 26.55 -3.88 14.08
N HIS A 11 25.26 -4.17 14.00
CA HIS A 11 24.65 -5.34 14.65
C HIS A 11 23.40 -5.81 13.89
N ARG A 12 22.85 -6.96 14.27
CA ARG A 12 21.59 -7.47 13.71
C ARG A 12 20.52 -7.54 14.78
N ARG A 13 19.27 -7.21 14.41
CA ARG A 13 18.09 -7.34 15.26
C ARG A 13 17.12 -8.33 14.63
N PHE A 14 16.62 -9.28 15.40
CA PHE A 14 15.64 -10.25 14.92
C PHE A 14 14.23 -9.66 14.96
N ASN A 15 13.49 -9.78 13.86
CA ASN A 15 12.08 -9.47 13.79
C ASN A 15 11.28 -10.77 13.97
N PRO A 16 10.60 -10.98 15.12
CA PRO A 16 9.84 -12.20 15.38
C PRO A 16 8.60 -12.36 14.49
N LEU A 17 8.06 -11.27 13.92
CA LEU A 17 6.87 -11.33 13.07
C LEU A 17 7.20 -11.89 11.69
N SER A 18 8.37 -11.58 11.14
CA SER A 18 8.81 -12.10 9.84
C SER A 18 9.76 -13.29 9.95
N GLY A 19 10.31 -13.55 11.13
CA GLY A 19 11.36 -14.55 11.32
C GLY A 19 12.69 -14.17 10.68
N GLN A 20 12.89 -12.88 10.39
CA GLN A 20 14.06 -12.38 9.66
C GLN A 20 14.93 -11.49 10.54
N TRP A 21 16.20 -11.36 10.14
CA TRP A 21 17.16 -10.48 10.80
C TRP A 21 17.38 -9.22 9.99
N ILE A 22 17.38 -8.08 10.66
CA ILE A 22 17.64 -6.76 10.09
C ILE A 22 19.06 -6.34 10.45
N LEU A 23 19.86 -5.95 9.46
CA LEU A 23 21.19 -5.38 9.66
C LEU A 23 21.09 -3.89 9.99
N VAL A 24 21.68 -3.49 11.12
CA VAL A 24 21.76 -2.10 11.58
C VAL A 24 23.19 -1.63 11.42
N SER A 25 23.38 -0.57 10.63
CA SER A 25 24.68 0.07 10.42
C SER A 25 24.55 1.58 10.73
N PRO A 26 24.83 2.00 11.98
CA PRO A 26 24.48 3.35 12.47
C PRO A 26 25.05 4.51 11.66
N HIS A 27 26.22 4.33 11.03
CA HIS A 27 26.90 5.40 10.29
C HIS A 27 26.66 5.38 8.77
N ARG A 28 25.81 4.49 8.25
CA ARG A 28 25.58 4.33 6.80
C ARG A 28 25.13 5.63 6.13
N ALA A 29 24.28 6.41 6.80
CA ALA A 29 23.72 7.66 6.28
C ALA A 29 24.72 8.83 6.24
N LYS A 30 25.91 8.70 6.86
CA LYS A 30 26.97 9.73 6.80
C LYS A 30 27.68 9.79 5.43
N ARG A 31 27.45 8.79 4.56
CA ARG A 31 28.02 8.77 3.22
C ARG A 31 27.36 9.86 2.37
N PRO A 32 28.12 10.60 1.55
CA PRO A 32 27.55 11.61 0.67
C PRO A 32 26.55 10.96 -0.29
N TRP A 33 25.33 11.49 -0.32
CA TRP A 33 24.28 11.05 -1.23
C TRP A 33 24.33 11.88 -2.52
N GLN A 34 24.47 11.21 -3.66
CA GLN A 34 24.41 11.81 -5.01
C GLN A 34 23.35 11.13 -5.88
N GLY A 35 22.43 10.38 -5.26
CA GLY A 35 21.38 9.66 -5.95
C GLY A 35 20.12 10.49 -6.13
N ALA A 36 19.00 9.80 -6.34
CA ALA A 36 17.69 10.41 -6.53
C ALA A 36 17.27 11.33 -5.37
N GLN A 37 16.60 12.42 -5.71
CA GLN A 37 15.92 13.29 -4.74
C GLN A 37 14.42 13.13 -4.94
N GLU A 38 13.71 12.75 -3.87
CA GLU A 38 12.26 12.58 -3.91
C GLU A 38 11.56 13.93 -4.07
N THR A 39 10.51 13.97 -4.89
CA THR A 39 9.66 15.16 -5.02
C THR A 39 8.69 15.18 -3.84
N PRO A 40 8.67 16.24 -3.02
CA PRO A 40 7.73 16.31 -1.91
C PRO A 40 6.29 16.33 -2.44
N ALA A 41 5.38 15.65 -1.74
CA ALA A 41 3.97 15.70 -2.05
C ALA A 41 3.44 17.15 -1.92
N LYS A 42 2.48 17.51 -2.78
CA LYS A 42 1.82 18.82 -2.70
C LYS A 42 1.04 18.91 -1.39
N GLN A 43 1.32 19.94 -0.60
CA GLN A 43 0.64 20.17 0.69
C GLN A 43 -0.81 20.61 0.51
N THR A 44 -1.13 21.28 -0.60
CA THR A 44 -2.47 21.75 -0.92
C THR A 44 -3.00 20.99 -2.13
N LEU A 45 -4.02 20.17 -1.89
CA LEU A 45 -4.85 19.55 -2.91
C LEU A 45 -6.21 20.26 -2.91
N PRO A 46 -6.91 20.35 -4.06
CA PRO A 46 -8.28 20.81 -4.08
C PRO A 46 -9.17 19.85 -3.27
N GLN A 47 -10.29 20.35 -2.74
CA GLN A 47 -11.26 19.49 -2.07
C GLN A 47 -11.93 18.53 -3.07
N HIS A 48 -12.15 19.01 -4.29
CA HIS A 48 -12.70 18.25 -5.41
C HIS A 48 -11.98 18.66 -6.71
N ASP A 49 -11.50 17.66 -7.45
CA ASP A 49 -10.91 17.78 -8.78
C ASP A 49 -11.84 17.02 -9.75
N PRO A 50 -12.36 17.67 -10.82
CA PRO A 50 -13.23 17.04 -11.79
C PRO A 50 -12.57 15.86 -12.54
N ASP A 51 -11.24 15.82 -12.62
CA ASP A 51 -10.51 14.76 -13.32
C ASP A 51 -10.16 13.57 -12.42
N CYS A 52 -10.52 13.62 -11.13
CA CYS A 52 -10.25 12.55 -10.18
C CYS A 52 -11.28 11.43 -10.29
N PHE A 53 -10.83 10.22 -10.64
CA PHE A 53 -11.68 9.01 -10.73
C PHE A 53 -12.28 8.57 -9.40
N LEU A 54 -11.74 9.01 -8.27
CA LEU A 54 -12.23 8.63 -6.94
C LEU A 54 -13.26 9.61 -6.40
N CYS A 55 -13.42 10.81 -6.98
CA CYS A 55 -14.26 11.84 -6.38
C CYS A 55 -15.77 11.63 -6.61
N PRO A 56 -16.63 12.19 -5.72
CA PRO A 56 -18.07 12.11 -5.87
C PRO A 56 -18.52 12.82 -7.14
N GLY A 57 -19.49 12.22 -7.85
CA GLY A 57 -20.05 12.75 -9.09
C GLY A 57 -19.18 12.58 -10.35
N ASN A 58 -17.91 12.17 -10.21
CA ASN A 58 -17.01 11.99 -11.35
C ASN A 58 -17.16 10.60 -11.97
N THR A 59 -16.75 10.49 -13.23
CA THR A 59 -16.73 9.24 -13.97
C THR A 59 -15.42 8.51 -13.70
N ARG A 60 -15.49 7.22 -13.35
CA ARG A 60 -14.33 6.33 -13.19
C ARG A 60 -13.70 5.99 -14.53
N VAL A 61 -12.50 5.42 -14.48
CA VAL A 61 -11.76 4.97 -15.68
C VAL A 61 -12.53 3.96 -16.54
N THR A 62 -13.42 3.18 -15.92
CA THR A 62 -14.30 2.20 -16.59
C THR A 62 -15.55 2.81 -17.22
N GLY A 63 -15.80 4.10 -16.99
CA GLY A 63 -17.02 4.79 -17.43
C GLY A 63 -18.14 4.85 -16.39
N ASP A 64 -17.99 4.16 -15.25
CA ASP A 64 -18.98 4.18 -14.18
C ASP A 64 -18.98 5.52 -13.43
N LYS A 65 -20.14 6.10 -13.19
CA LYS A 65 -20.25 7.37 -12.44
C LYS A 65 -20.29 7.13 -10.93
N ASN A 66 -19.43 7.82 -10.18
CA ASN A 66 -19.49 7.81 -8.73
C ASN A 66 -20.75 8.56 -8.24
N PRO A 67 -21.46 8.03 -7.24
CA PRO A 67 -22.57 8.76 -6.62
C PRO A 67 -22.06 10.04 -5.95
N ASP A 68 -22.94 11.00 -5.65
CA ASP A 68 -22.59 12.17 -4.85
C ASP A 68 -22.55 11.81 -3.35
N TYR A 69 -21.52 11.05 -2.98
CA TYR A 69 -21.35 10.58 -1.61
C TYR A 69 -20.66 11.66 -0.75
N LYS A 70 -21.16 11.86 0.47
CA LYS A 70 -20.62 12.87 1.42
C LYS A 70 -19.61 12.31 2.42
N GLY A 71 -19.54 10.99 2.56
CA GLY A 71 -18.66 10.29 3.49
C GLY A 71 -17.76 9.29 2.78
N THR A 72 -17.79 8.05 3.25
CA THR A 72 -17.03 6.96 2.68
C THR A 72 -17.85 6.18 1.65
N PHE A 73 -17.29 5.92 0.48
CA PHE A 73 -17.91 5.12 -0.56
C PHE A 73 -17.07 3.87 -0.84
N VAL A 74 -17.72 2.72 -0.91
CA VAL A 74 -17.10 1.42 -1.18
C VAL A 74 -17.56 0.94 -2.55
N PHE A 75 -16.62 0.59 -3.42
CA PHE A 75 -16.92 -0.01 -4.72
C PHE A 75 -15.93 -1.14 -5.04
N THR A 76 -16.30 -2.01 -5.98
CA THR A 76 -15.39 -3.07 -6.44
C THR A 76 -14.29 -2.45 -7.29
N ASN A 77 -13.03 -2.79 -7.01
CA ASN A 77 -11.89 -2.33 -7.79
C ASN A 77 -12.12 -2.63 -9.27
N ASP A 78 -12.05 -1.59 -10.10
CA ASP A 78 -12.17 -1.68 -11.56
C ASP A 78 -11.14 -2.64 -12.16
N PHE A 79 -9.96 -2.74 -11.56
CA PHE A 79 -8.88 -3.66 -11.92
C PHE A 79 -8.49 -4.53 -10.71
N ALA A 80 -9.43 -5.30 -10.18
CA ALA A 80 -9.20 -6.21 -9.06
C ALA A 80 -8.05 -7.19 -9.36
N ALA A 81 -7.12 -7.33 -8.43
CA ALA A 81 -6.01 -8.28 -8.51
C ALA A 81 -6.47 -9.72 -8.28
N LEU A 82 -7.59 -9.89 -7.55
CA LEU A 82 -8.17 -11.19 -7.21
C LEU A 82 -9.66 -11.24 -7.63
N MET A 83 -10.05 -12.36 -8.22
CA MET A 83 -11.42 -12.65 -8.62
C MET A 83 -11.99 -13.72 -7.70
N THR A 84 -13.29 -13.59 -7.37
CA THR A 84 -14.00 -14.58 -6.54
C THR A 84 -14.00 -15.96 -7.18
N GLU A 85 -14.16 -16.01 -8.51
CA GLU A 85 -14.26 -17.24 -9.27
C GLU A 85 -13.38 -17.20 -10.51
N HIS A 86 -12.29 -17.98 -10.49
CA HIS A 86 -11.68 -18.48 -11.72
C HIS A 86 -12.34 -19.83 -12.06
N ALA A 87 -13.32 -19.80 -12.97
CA ALA A 87 -13.90 -21.02 -13.53
C ALA A 87 -12.78 -21.89 -14.13
N GLY A 88 -12.43 -22.98 -13.44
CA GLY A 88 -11.35 -23.91 -13.84
C GLY A 88 -10.18 -24.05 -12.86
N CYS A 89 -10.18 -23.33 -11.73
CA CYS A 89 -9.11 -23.41 -10.72
C CYS A 89 -9.55 -23.94 -9.34
N ALA A 90 -10.85 -23.93 -9.02
CA ALA A 90 -11.37 -24.51 -7.79
C ALA A 90 -11.13 -26.04 -7.78
N GLY A 91 -10.38 -26.55 -6.80
CA GLY A 91 -10.17 -27.98 -6.61
C GLY A 91 -9.06 -28.64 -7.44
N LYS A 92 -8.26 -27.89 -8.22
CA LYS A 92 -7.12 -28.51 -8.93
C LYS A 92 -6.03 -28.94 -7.95
N PRO A 93 -5.54 -30.20 -8.02
CA PRO A 93 -4.52 -30.70 -7.12
C PRO A 93 -3.20 -29.93 -7.29
N ARG A 94 -2.43 -29.83 -6.22
CA ARG A 94 -1.09 -29.25 -6.27
C ARG A 94 -0.26 -30.04 -7.28
N SER A 95 0.29 -29.37 -8.30
CA SER A 95 1.33 -29.96 -9.13
C SER A 95 2.47 -30.46 -8.24
N ALA A 96 2.92 -31.68 -8.48
CA ALA A 96 4.04 -32.31 -7.78
C ALA A 96 5.41 -31.77 -8.23
N ASP A 97 5.44 -30.85 -9.19
CA ASP A 97 6.65 -30.22 -9.71
C ASP A 97 7.33 -29.33 -8.65
N ALA A 98 8.65 -29.18 -8.74
CA ALA A 98 9.45 -28.34 -7.85
C ALA A 98 9.03 -26.87 -7.94
N LEU A 99 8.58 -26.44 -9.13
CA LEU A 99 7.99 -25.13 -9.39
C LEU A 99 6.45 -25.19 -9.26
N ARG A 100 5.98 -24.99 -8.04
CA ARG A 100 4.56 -25.12 -7.70
C ARG A 100 3.76 -23.87 -8.07
N LYS A 101 2.81 -23.99 -9.00
CA LYS A 101 1.77 -22.98 -9.25
C LYS A 101 0.57 -23.25 -8.32
N ARG A 102 -0.03 -22.20 -7.76
CA ARG A 102 -1.22 -22.31 -6.92
C ARG A 102 -2.23 -21.23 -7.28
N PRO A 103 -3.49 -21.58 -7.57
CA PRO A 103 -4.54 -20.59 -7.68
C PRO A 103 -4.84 -20.00 -6.29
N ARG A 104 -5.21 -18.72 -6.26
CA ARG A 104 -5.65 -18.02 -5.06
C ARG A 104 -6.98 -17.35 -5.38
N ASN A 105 -8.09 -17.98 -4.99
CA ASN A 105 -9.40 -17.32 -4.93
C ASN A 105 -9.53 -16.65 -3.57
N GLN A 106 -9.94 -15.38 -3.57
CA GLN A 106 -10.20 -14.57 -2.38
C GLN A 106 -11.35 -13.60 -2.69
N PRO A 107 -11.97 -12.98 -1.66
CA PRO A 107 -13.00 -11.96 -1.88
C PRO A 107 -12.51 -10.85 -2.83
N ARG A 108 -13.46 -10.24 -3.55
CA ARG A 108 -13.16 -9.16 -4.52
C ARG A 108 -12.47 -8.00 -3.79
N ASP A 109 -11.46 -7.43 -4.43
CA ASP A 109 -10.79 -6.24 -3.92
C ASP A 109 -11.79 -5.07 -3.91
N LEU A 110 -12.07 -4.55 -2.72
CA LEU A 110 -12.92 -3.39 -2.51
C LEU A 110 -12.04 -2.15 -2.32
N PHE A 111 -12.38 -1.07 -3.01
CA PHE A 111 -11.78 0.24 -2.80
C PHE A 111 -12.65 1.10 -1.89
N LEU A 112 -11.98 1.87 -1.03
CA LEU A 112 -12.57 2.84 -0.13
C LEU A 112 -12.21 4.25 -0.61
N ALA A 113 -13.22 5.04 -1.01
CA ALA A 113 -13.04 6.43 -1.41
C ALA A 113 -13.65 7.39 -0.38
N GLY A 114 -12.94 8.49 -0.10
CA GLY A 114 -13.42 9.61 0.72
C GLY A 114 -13.99 10.73 -0.16
N SER A 115 -14.87 11.57 0.39
CA SER A 115 -15.58 12.60 -0.38
C SER A 115 -14.71 13.81 -0.73
N GLN A 116 -13.54 13.93 -0.08
CA GLN A 116 -12.61 15.06 -0.23
C GLN A 116 -11.21 14.53 -0.56
N GLN A 117 -10.58 15.09 -1.60
CA GLN A 117 -9.22 14.69 -1.99
C GLN A 117 -8.15 15.25 -1.07
N ASN A 118 -8.42 16.40 -0.47
CA ASN A 118 -7.51 17.06 0.47
C ASN A 118 -7.64 16.52 1.90
N ALA A 119 -8.34 15.39 2.12
CA ALA A 119 -8.46 14.75 3.43
C ALA A 119 -7.16 14.08 3.92
N ALA A 120 -6.00 14.67 3.58
CA ALA A 120 -4.72 14.34 4.17
C ALA A 120 -4.67 14.95 5.59
N GLY A 121 -5.03 14.15 6.59
CA GLY A 121 -4.76 14.46 7.99
C GLY A 121 -5.77 15.40 8.64
N ALA A 122 -6.93 14.87 9.04
CA ALA A 122 -7.53 15.38 10.27
C ALA A 122 -6.51 15.13 11.39
N GLU A 123 -5.95 16.21 11.94
CA GLU A 123 -5.06 16.21 13.08
C GLU A 123 -5.61 15.25 14.15
N ARG A 124 -4.78 14.30 14.59
CA ARG A 124 -4.99 13.70 15.91
C ARG A 124 -4.83 14.85 16.89
N GLY A 125 -5.96 15.37 17.35
CA GLY A 125 -6.02 16.42 18.37
C GLY A 125 -5.08 16.07 19.50
N GLY A 126 -4.19 17.00 19.80
CA GLY A 126 -3.39 16.96 21.01
C GLY A 126 -4.32 16.94 22.23
N ALA A 127 -4.04 16.00 23.12
CA ALA A 127 -4.33 16.10 24.54
C ALA A 127 -3.08 15.58 25.27
#